data_AF-A0A661HR33-F1
#
_entry.id   AF-A0A661HR33-F1
#
_cell.length_a   1.000
_cell.length_b   1.000
_cell.length_c   1.000
_cell.angle_alpha   90.00
_cell.angle_beta   90.00
_cell.angle_gamma   90.00
#
_symmetry.space_group_name_H-M   'P 1'
#
loop_
_entity.id
_entity.type
_entity.pdbx_description
1 polymer ?
#
loop_
_entity_poly.entity_id
_entity_poly.type
_entity_poly.pdbx_seq_one_letter_code
_entity_poly.pdbx_strand_id
1 'polypeptide(L)'
;MIIFGYNLLFQDEPIFQDSVPANGLETIQVIEYPDFALEQIFKLKSAWFEMTERDVRYLSHKPFNEAGKTFSWALEIKDIVTLVWESEKKEILYKKGKYYTPALLHFWILHTFLPLVFELERIYRILHVGAVEVAGNVILFSAFSFGGKSTLTDYFIKKGHTMLSDDTLGIVREKDGYKTIASYPFHRPYRKAEELGYPVKNFRLESKSLHSIYLLEKDDPAAKVGIEEIKGIEKFKVFYSTSFVNFDFMKRERFEFFSAMSKHISVYRVTVPWDMERLNEVYHAIIKNVK
;
A
#
# COMPACT_ATOMS: atom_id res chain seq x y z
N MET A 1 -14.21 6.23 7.27
CA MET A 1 -13.37 6.84 6.20
C MET A 1 -13.28 5.89 5.02
N ILE A 2 -13.01 6.37 3.80
CA ILE A 2 -12.93 5.50 2.62
C ILE A 2 -11.48 5.10 2.40
N ILE A 3 -11.21 3.79 2.43
CA ILE A 3 -9.87 3.21 2.34
C ILE A 3 -9.94 2.00 1.41
N PHE A 4 -9.12 1.97 0.36
CA PHE A 4 -9.15 0.91 -0.65
C PHE A 4 -10.55 0.63 -1.25
N GLY A 5 -11.40 1.64 -1.34
CA GLY A 5 -12.79 1.47 -1.83
C GLY A 5 -13.76 0.85 -0.82
N TYR A 6 -13.40 0.77 0.46
CA TYR A 6 -14.25 0.32 1.56
C TYR A 6 -14.52 1.46 2.54
N ASN A 7 -15.69 1.45 3.18
CA ASN A 7 -15.93 2.25 4.37
C ASN A 7 -15.23 1.57 5.56
N LEU A 8 -14.21 2.19 6.13
CA LEU A 8 -13.59 1.77 7.37
C LEU A 8 -14.17 2.59 8.53
N LEU A 9 -14.84 1.92 9.47
CA LEU A 9 -15.54 2.55 10.60
C LEU A 9 -14.96 2.09 11.92
N PHE A 10 -14.39 3.02 12.70
CA PHE A 10 -13.88 2.74 14.04
C PHE A 10 -14.99 2.96 15.08
N GLN A 11 -15.49 1.88 15.67
CA GLN A 11 -16.62 1.96 16.59
C GLN A 11 -16.20 2.50 17.95
N ASP A 12 -15.09 2.01 18.49
CA ASP A 12 -14.66 2.28 19.86
C ASP A 12 -13.59 3.38 19.97
N GLU A 13 -13.34 4.11 18.87
CA GLU A 13 -12.36 5.21 18.83
C GLU A 13 -13.01 6.52 18.40
N PRO A 14 -13.49 7.34 19.36
CA PRO A 14 -14.27 8.56 19.07
C PRO A 14 -13.57 9.54 18.13
N ILE A 15 -12.24 9.61 18.17
CA ILE A 15 -11.44 10.52 17.34
C ILE A 15 -11.51 10.22 15.83
N PHE A 16 -12.06 9.06 15.44
CA PHE A 16 -12.19 8.63 14.04
C PHE A 16 -13.67 8.55 13.57
N GLN A 17 -14.63 8.89 14.44
CA GLN A 17 -16.07 8.74 14.16
C GLN A 17 -16.64 9.84 13.25
N ASP A 18 -15.91 10.95 13.02
CA ASP A 18 -16.38 12.06 12.16
C ASP A 18 -16.46 11.71 10.66
N SER A 19 -16.04 10.50 10.28
CA SER A 19 -16.02 10.08 8.89
C SER A 19 -17.36 9.51 8.43
N VAL A 20 -18.08 10.27 7.61
CA VAL A 20 -19.36 9.84 7.02
C VAL A 20 -19.10 8.69 6.03
N PRO A 21 -19.76 7.53 6.19
CA PRO A 21 -19.67 6.44 5.22
C PRO A 21 -20.20 6.87 3.85
N ALA A 22 -19.53 6.46 2.78
CA ALA A 22 -20.07 6.63 1.43
C ALA A 22 -21.11 5.55 1.14
N ASN A 23 -22.26 5.98 0.61
CA ASN A 23 -23.31 5.08 0.18
C ASN A 23 -22.82 4.14 -0.92
N GLY A 24 -23.19 2.86 -0.83
CA GLY A 24 -22.89 1.84 -1.84
C GLY A 24 -21.52 1.17 -1.72
N LEU A 25 -20.65 1.61 -0.79
CA LEU A 25 -19.42 0.89 -0.46
C LEU A 25 -19.64 -0.10 0.68
N GLU A 26 -18.98 -1.25 0.59
CA GLU A 26 -18.94 -2.23 1.68
C GLU A 26 -18.24 -1.64 2.90
N THR A 27 -18.68 -2.03 4.10
CA THR A 27 -18.18 -1.49 5.35
C THR A 27 -17.38 -2.53 6.12
N ILE A 28 -16.17 -2.17 6.52
CA ILE A 28 -15.32 -2.91 7.45
C ILE A 28 -15.40 -2.19 8.80
N GLN A 29 -15.89 -2.90 9.81
CA GLN A 29 -15.97 -2.38 11.17
C GLN A 29 -14.66 -2.66 11.90
N VAL A 30 -14.17 -1.68 12.65
CA VAL A 30 -13.02 -1.81 13.55
C VAL A 30 -13.55 -1.71 14.98
N ILE A 31 -13.47 -2.82 15.72
CA ILE A 31 -14.18 -3.01 16.98
C ILE A 31 -13.18 -3.46 18.06
N GLU A 32 -13.23 -2.82 19.22
CA GLU A 32 -12.47 -3.25 20.39
C GLU A 32 -13.07 -4.55 20.94
N TYR A 33 -12.22 -5.54 21.19
CA TYR A 33 -12.64 -6.78 21.79
C TYR A 33 -11.66 -7.20 22.89
N PRO A 34 -11.89 -6.75 24.14
CA PRO A 34 -10.93 -6.94 25.24
C PRO A 34 -10.79 -8.40 25.66
N ASP A 35 -11.84 -9.20 25.48
CA ASP A 35 -11.97 -10.57 25.98
C ASP A 35 -11.49 -11.64 24.99
N PHE A 36 -10.71 -11.29 23.95
CA PHE A 36 -10.09 -12.31 23.09
C PHE A 36 -9.09 -13.12 23.92
N ALA A 37 -9.43 -14.38 24.20
CA ALA A 37 -8.46 -15.41 24.53
C ALA A 37 -7.82 -15.89 23.22
N LEU A 38 -6.82 -15.14 22.74
CA LEU A 38 -6.12 -15.43 21.48
C LEU A 38 -5.62 -16.88 21.42
N GLU A 39 -5.18 -17.42 22.56
CA GLU A 39 -4.73 -18.82 22.70
C GLU A 39 -5.85 -19.84 22.45
N GLN A 40 -7.10 -19.48 22.74
CA GLN A 40 -8.24 -20.37 22.52
C GLN A 40 -8.69 -20.35 21.05
N ILE A 41 -8.43 -19.23 20.35
CA ILE A 41 -8.94 -18.98 19.00
C ILE A 41 -7.89 -19.32 17.93
N PHE A 42 -6.62 -18.99 18.19
CA PHE A 42 -5.50 -19.23 17.27
C PHE A 42 -4.44 -20.11 17.93
N LYS A 43 -4.37 -21.37 17.46
CA LYS A 43 -3.44 -22.38 17.98
C LYS A 43 -2.04 -22.27 17.38
N LEU A 44 -1.91 -21.66 16.21
CA LEU A 44 -0.64 -21.50 15.52
C LEU A 44 -0.14 -20.08 15.70
N LYS A 45 1.15 -19.95 16.03
CA LYS A 45 1.85 -18.67 16.20
C LYS A 45 3.15 -18.73 15.42
N SER A 46 3.45 -17.71 14.63
CA SER A 46 4.78 -17.58 14.05
C SER A 46 5.82 -17.22 15.12
N ALA A 47 7.10 -17.35 14.78
CA ALA A 47 8.14 -16.65 15.52
C ALA A 47 7.88 -15.13 15.47
N TRP A 48 8.42 -14.42 16.46
CA TRP A 48 8.51 -12.97 16.39
C TRP A 48 9.49 -12.56 15.30
N PHE A 49 9.15 -11.51 14.55
CA PHE A 49 10.01 -10.93 13.54
C PHE A 49 9.80 -9.41 13.49
N GLU A 50 10.74 -8.68 12.92
CA GLU A 50 10.68 -7.23 12.87
C GLU A 50 9.81 -6.73 11.71
N MET A 51 8.91 -5.79 11.99
CA MET A 51 8.15 -5.04 11.00
C MET A 51 8.01 -3.61 11.52
N THR A 52 8.38 -2.61 10.71
CA THR A 52 8.28 -1.19 11.09
C THR A 52 8.90 -0.90 12.46
N GLU A 53 10.11 -1.40 12.72
CA GLU A 53 10.84 -1.21 13.99
C GLU A 53 10.13 -1.80 15.22
N ARG A 54 9.16 -2.71 15.03
CA ARG A 54 8.47 -3.45 16.10
C ARG A 54 8.60 -4.95 15.92
N ASP A 55 8.63 -5.66 17.03
CA ASP A 55 8.41 -7.10 17.06
C ASP A 55 6.93 -7.39 16.77
N VAL A 56 6.68 -8.18 15.73
CA VAL A 56 5.33 -8.65 15.38
C VAL A 56 5.32 -10.16 15.19
N ARG A 57 4.13 -10.76 15.29
CA ARG A 57 3.93 -12.16 14.90
C ARG A 57 2.53 -12.37 14.32
N TYR A 58 2.44 -13.39 13.49
CA TYR A 58 1.17 -13.86 12.95
C TYR A 58 0.56 -14.93 13.85
N LEU A 59 -0.77 -14.91 13.99
CA LEU A 59 -1.54 -15.97 14.63
C LEU A 59 -2.65 -16.47 13.70
N SER A 60 -2.92 -17.76 13.73
CA SER A 60 -3.97 -18.36 12.93
C SER A 60 -4.46 -19.70 13.49
N HIS A 61 -5.60 -20.17 12.97
CA HIS A 61 -6.20 -21.46 13.30
C HIS A 61 -5.68 -22.59 12.40
N LYS A 62 -5.24 -22.23 11.19
CA LYS A 62 -4.64 -23.10 10.17
C LYS A 62 -3.33 -22.47 9.65
N PRO A 63 -2.40 -23.27 9.10
CA PRO A 63 -1.19 -22.75 8.48
C PRO A 63 -1.45 -21.61 7.48
N PHE A 64 -0.61 -20.58 7.46
CA PHE A 64 -0.80 -19.40 6.60
C PHE A 64 -0.76 -19.71 5.10
N ASN A 65 -0.13 -20.81 4.69
CA ASN A 65 -0.15 -21.25 3.30
C ASN A 65 -1.52 -21.74 2.82
N GLU A 66 -2.47 -21.95 3.74
CA GLU A 66 -3.88 -22.23 3.44
C GLU A 66 -4.74 -20.95 3.41
N ALA A 67 -4.13 -19.76 3.54
CA ALA A 67 -4.86 -18.51 3.56
C ALA A 67 -5.67 -18.28 2.27
N GLY A 68 -6.91 -17.82 2.46
CA GLY A 68 -7.93 -17.62 1.44
C GLY A 68 -9.00 -16.62 1.87
N LYS A 69 -10.09 -16.54 1.10
CA LYS A 69 -11.19 -15.56 1.32
C LYS A 69 -11.94 -15.70 2.65
N THR A 70 -11.81 -16.83 3.32
CA THR A 70 -12.49 -17.12 4.59
C THR A 70 -11.48 -17.45 5.67
N PHE A 71 -10.25 -16.92 5.54
CA PHE A 71 -9.17 -17.20 6.47
C PHE A 71 -9.10 -16.09 7.52
N SER A 72 -9.61 -16.37 8.71
CA SER A 72 -9.44 -15.50 9.87
C SER A 72 -8.06 -15.71 10.51
N TRP A 73 -7.38 -14.60 10.80
CA TRP A 73 -6.00 -14.56 11.31
C TRP A 73 -5.77 -13.29 12.13
N ALA A 74 -4.62 -13.20 12.80
CA ALA A 74 -4.25 -12.02 13.56
C ALA A 74 -2.79 -11.62 13.35
N LEU A 75 -2.55 -10.31 13.50
CA LEU A 75 -1.24 -9.70 13.64
C LEU A 75 -1.13 -9.16 15.07
N GLU A 76 -0.20 -9.70 15.83
CA GLU A 76 0.13 -9.17 17.15
C GLU A 76 1.36 -8.30 17.05
N ILE A 77 1.21 -7.02 17.42
CA ILE A 77 2.29 -6.05 17.54
C ILE A 77 2.60 -5.95 19.02
N LYS A 78 3.80 -6.41 19.39
CA LYS A 78 4.21 -6.59 20.79
C LYS A 78 4.01 -5.31 21.59
N ASP A 79 3.30 -5.43 22.71
CA ASP A 79 2.96 -4.34 23.64
C ASP A 79 2.12 -3.18 23.06
N ILE A 80 1.72 -3.20 21.78
CA ILE A 80 0.99 -2.09 21.12
C ILE A 80 -0.47 -2.45 20.91
N VAL A 81 -0.74 -3.42 20.04
CA VAL A 81 -2.10 -3.83 19.67
C VAL A 81 -2.06 -5.22 19.03
N THR A 82 -3.10 -6.01 19.27
CA THR A 82 -3.38 -7.19 18.44
C THR A 82 -4.54 -6.87 17.52
N LEU A 83 -4.36 -7.12 16.22
CA LEU A 83 -5.37 -6.94 15.18
C LEU A 83 -5.80 -8.32 14.68
N VAL A 84 -7.10 -8.56 14.60
CA VAL A 84 -7.71 -9.82 14.15
C VAL A 84 -8.59 -9.52 12.96
N TRP A 85 -8.39 -10.26 11.88
CA TRP A 85 -9.28 -10.25 10.73
C TRP A 85 -10.32 -11.36 10.91
N GLU A 86 -11.57 -10.98 11.03
CA GLU A 86 -12.72 -11.87 10.98
C GLU A 86 -13.28 -11.84 9.55
N SER A 87 -12.91 -12.85 8.76
CA SER A 87 -13.24 -12.93 7.33
C SER A 87 -14.73 -13.17 7.00
N GLU A 88 -15.48 -13.87 7.85
CA GLU A 88 -16.91 -14.15 7.63
C GLU A 88 -17.74 -12.88 7.82
N LYS A 89 -17.40 -12.07 8.82
CA LYS A 89 -18.07 -10.80 9.11
C LYS A 89 -17.45 -9.60 8.43
N LYS A 90 -16.24 -9.74 7.90
CA LYS A 90 -15.39 -8.65 7.37
C LYS A 90 -15.15 -7.57 8.40
N GLU A 91 -14.74 -7.99 9.59
CA GLU A 91 -14.46 -7.12 10.73
C GLU A 91 -12.99 -7.17 11.10
N ILE A 92 -12.48 -6.04 11.59
CA ILE A 92 -11.19 -5.96 12.27
C ILE A 92 -11.48 -5.85 13.76
N LEU A 93 -11.17 -6.90 14.50
CA LEU A 93 -11.26 -6.88 15.96
C LEU A 93 -9.88 -6.50 16.49
N TYR A 94 -9.82 -5.69 17.55
CA TYR A 94 -8.54 -5.32 18.13
C TYR A 94 -8.52 -5.38 19.65
N LYS A 95 -7.33 -5.65 20.19
CA LYS A 95 -7.05 -5.66 21.63
C LYS A 95 -5.92 -4.69 21.92
N LYS A 96 -6.16 -3.77 22.86
CA LYS A 96 -5.19 -2.75 23.28
C LYS A 96 -4.02 -3.41 24.03
N GLY A 97 -2.80 -3.05 23.64
CA GLY A 97 -1.57 -3.39 24.35
C GLY A 97 -1.19 -2.35 25.40
N LYS A 98 -0.06 -2.57 26.07
CA LYS A 98 0.47 -1.70 27.14
C LYS A 98 0.73 -0.26 26.69
N TYR A 99 1.24 -0.07 25.48
CA TYR A 99 1.61 1.23 24.90
C TYR A 99 0.65 1.65 23.79
N TYR A 100 -0.58 1.15 23.83
CA TYR A 100 -1.62 1.48 22.88
C TYR A 100 -1.85 2.99 22.81
N THR A 101 -2.04 3.49 21.58
CA THR A 101 -2.71 4.77 21.35
C THR A 101 -3.62 4.64 20.13
N PRO A 102 -4.68 5.46 20.03
CA PRO A 102 -5.55 5.49 18.85
C PRO A 102 -4.78 5.78 17.55
N ALA A 103 -3.74 6.63 17.62
CA ALA A 103 -2.88 6.94 16.48
C ALA A 103 -2.10 5.70 16.00
N LEU A 104 -1.61 4.88 16.93
CA LEU A 104 -0.93 3.61 16.60
C LEU A 104 -1.90 2.60 15.99
N LEU A 105 -3.13 2.48 16.50
CA LEU A 105 -4.17 1.64 15.88
C LEU A 105 -4.38 2.04 14.42
N HIS A 106 -4.60 3.34 14.19
CA HIS A 106 -4.87 3.89 12.87
C HIS A 106 -3.69 3.66 11.92
N PHE A 107 -2.46 3.90 12.39
CA PHE A 107 -1.25 3.61 11.62
C PHE A 107 -1.17 2.13 11.23
N TRP A 108 -1.24 1.22 12.21
CA TRP A 108 -1.05 -0.21 11.96
C TRP A 108 -2.15 -0.81 11.09
N ILE A 109 -3.40 -0.34 11.22
CA ILE A 109 -4.49 -0.79 10.34
C ILE A 109 -4.26 -0.33 8.90
N LEU A 110 -4.03 0.97 8.68
CA LEU A 110 -3.95 1.52 7.32
C LEU A 110 -2.66 1.15 6.59
N HIS A 111 -1.52 1.27 7.27
CA HIS A 111 -0.21 1.12 6.67
C HIS A 111 0.18 -0.34 6.46
N THR A 112 -0.38 -1.26 7.27
CA THR A 112 0.09 -2.65 7.32
C THR A 112 -1.05 -3.65 7.25
N PHE A 113 -1.93 -3.68 8.25
CA PHE A 113 -2.85 -4.80 8.44
C PHE A 113 -3.86 -4.94 7.29
N LEU A 114 -4.51 -3.85 6.90
CA LEU A 114 -5.52 -3.86 5.86
C LEU A 114 -4.94 -4.20 4.47
N PRO A 115 -3.77 -3.66 4.06
CA PRO A 115 -3.04 -4.16 2.89
C PRO A 115 -2.78 -5.69 2.92
N LEU A 116 -2.38 -6.24 4.07
CA LEU A 116 -2.16 -7.68 4.22
C LEU A 116 -3.46 -8.48 4.07
N VAL A 117 -4.55 -8.00 4.67
CA VAL A 117 -5.89 -8.60 4.53
C VAL A 117 -6.27 -8.70 3.06
N PHE A 118 -6.20 -7.60 2.30
CA PHE A 118 -6.62 -7.60 0.90
C PHE A 118 -5.74 -8.46 -0.01
N GLU A 119 -4.43 -8.55 0.27
CA GLU A 119 -3.53 -9.46 -0.45
C GLU A 119 -3.91 -10.93 -0.17
N LEU A 120 -4.09 -11.31 1.11
CA LEU A 120 -4.40 -12.69 1.53
C LEU A 120 -5.77 -13.16 1.03
N GLU A 121 -6.78 -12.28 1.06
CA GLU A 121 -8.11 -12.56 0.52
C GLU A 121 -8.17 -12.52 -1.02
N ARG A 122 -7.07 -12.13 -1.67
CA ARG A 122 -6.97 -11.96 -3.14
C ARG A 122 -8.00 -10.96 -3.68
N ILE A 123 -8.32 -9.95 -2.86
CA ILE A 123 -9.15 -8.81 -3.28
C ILE A 123 -8.30 -7.90 -4.18
N TYR A 124 -7.10 -7.54 -3.70
CA TYR A 124 -6.14 -6.70 -4.42
C TYR A 124 -4.76 -7.34 -4.48
N ARG A 125 -3.97 -6.94 -5.48
CA ARG A 125 -2.51 -7.03 -5.40
C ARG A 125 -1.98 -5.72 -4.87
N ILE A 126 -1.30 -5.73 -3.73
CA ILE A 126 -0.79 -4.51 -3.11
C ILE A 126 0.62 -4.22 -3.59
N LEU A 127 0.81 -3.01 -4.13
CA LEU A 127 2.10 -2.48 -4.55
C LEU A 127 2.65 -1.48 -3.54
N HIS A 128 3.98 -1.48 -3.38
CA HIS A 128 4.75 -0.52 -2.61
C HIS A 128 5.23 0.65 -3.51
N VAL A 129 4.34 1.60 -3.79
CA VAL A 129 4.53 2.66 -4.80
C VAL A 129 3.89 3.98 -4.38
N GLY A 130 4.45 5.08 -4.86
CA GLY A 130 3.77 6.37 -4.89
C GLY A 130 2.92 6.48 -6.16
N ALA A 131 1.73 7.09 -6.08
CA ALA A 131 0.83 7.19 -7.23
C ALA A 131 0.18 8.56 -7.34
N VAL A 132 0.23 9.12 -8.54
CA VAL A 132 -0.36 10.42 -8.87
C VAL A 132 -1.07 10.39 -10.22
N GLU A 133 -2.02 11.29 -10.40
CA GLU A 133 -2.70 11.53 -11.66
C GLU A 133 -2.06 12.69 -12.41
N VAL A 134 -1.66 12.45 -13.66
CA VAL A 134 -1.06 13.42 -14.56
C VAL A 134 -1.86 13.44 -15.86
N ALA A 135 -2.44 14.60 -16.21
CA ALA A 135 -3.21 14.78 -17.45
C ALA A 135 -4.30 13.70 -17.65
N GLY A 136 -4.94 13.26 -16.57
CA GLY A 136 -5.96 12.22 -16.62
C GLY A 136 -5.41 10.78 -16.61
N ASN A 137 -4.11 10.56 -16.52
CA ASN A 137 -3.48 9.24 -16.48
C ASN A 137 -2.89 8.95 -15.09
N VAL A 138 -3.12 7.76 -14.54
CA VAL A 138 -2.47 7.35 -13.27
C VAL A 138 -1.10 6.79 -13.56
N ILE A 139 -0.08 7.41 -12.97
CA ILE A 139 1.31 6.95 -13.05
C ILE A 139 1.82 6.54 -11.68
N LEU A 140 2.69 5.54 -11.65
CA LEU A 140 3.29 5.01 -10.43
C LEU A 140 4.77 5.34 -10.37
N PHE A 141 5.26 5.70 -9.19
CA PHE A 141 6.68 5.79 -8.90
C PHE A 141 7.09 4.54 -8.14
N SER A 142 8.01 3.77 -8.73
CA SER A 142 8.72 2.66 -8.09
C SER A 142 10.16 3.07 -7.85
N ALA A 143 10.75 2.60 -6.75
CA ALA A 143 12.19 2.71 -6.54
C ALA A 143 12.60 1.69 -5.50
N PHE A 144 13.86 1.25 -5.54
CA PHE A 144 14.48 0.56 -4.42
C PHE A 144 14.45 1.46 -3.16
N SER A 145 14.62 0.86 -1.98
CA SER A 145 14.64 1.61 -0.72
C SER A 145 15.56 2.82 -0.84
N PHE A 146 15.12 3.95 -0.25
CA PHE A 146 15.80 5.25 -0.35
C PHE A 146 15.83 5.88 -1.75
N GLY A 147 15.21 5.29 -2.78
CA GLY A 147 15.22 5.75 -4.17
C GLY A 147 14.39 6.99 -4.52
N GLY A 148 13.85 7.71 -3.54
CA GLY A 148 13.18 9.00 -3.78
C GLY A 148 11.71 8.94 -4.21
N LYS A 149 11.01 7.79 -4.06
CA LYS A 149 9.56 7.68 -4.36
C LYS A 149 8.74 8.78 -3.70
N SER A 150 8.72 8.81 -2.36
CA SER A 150 7.91 9.77 -1.62
C SER A 150 8.36 11.21 -1.88
N THR A 151 9.65 11.45 -2.15
CA THR A 151 10.18 12.77 -2.55
C THR A 151 9.64 13.22 -3.90
N LEU A 152 9.59 12.34 -4.90
CA LEU A 152 9.03 12.68 -6.21
C LEU A 152 7.50 12.80 -6.13
N THR A 153 6.83 11.91 -5.39
CA THR A 153 5.40 12.01 -5.10
C THR A 153 5.07 13.37 -4.46
N ASP A 154 5.81 13.79 -3.43
CA ASP A 154 5.68 15.10 -2.78
C ASP A 154 5.81 16.24 -3.80
N TYR A 155 6.79 16.16 -4.69
CA TYR A 155 7.00 17.17 -5.72
C TYR A 155 5.79 17.29 -6.66
N PHE A 156 5.22 16.16 -7.10
CA PHE A 156 4.00 16.16 -7.92
C PHE A 156 2.79 16.73 -7.16
N ILE A 157 2.61 16.37 -5.89
CA ILE A 157 1.54 16.93 -5.04
C ILE A 157 1.69 18.46 -4.92
N LYS A 158 2.90 18.96 -4.68
CA LYS A 158 3.21 20.40 -4.62
C LYS A 158 2.98 21.14 -5.93
N LYS A 159 3.05 20.44 -7.07
CA LYS A 159 2.69 20.97 -8.40
C LYS A 159 1.18 20.89 -8.69
N GLY A 160 0.38 20.41 -7.75
CA GLY A 160 -1.08 20.37 -7.83
C GLY A 160 -1.64 19.09 -8.44
N HIS A 161 -0.81 18.06 -8.69
CA HIS A 161 -1.31 16.76 -9.17
C HIS A 161 -2.09 16.04 -8.06
N THR A 162 -3.09 15.26 -8.47
CA THR A 162 -3.93 14.50 -7.56
C THR A 162 -3.22 13.23 -7.10
N MET A 163 -3.16 12.98 -5.80
CA MET A 163 -2.56 11.77 -5.24
C MET A 163 -3.58 10.62 -5.18
N LEU A 164 -3.10 9.39 -5.40
CA LEU A 164 -3.84 8.15 -5.14
C LEU A 164 -3.21 7.32 -4.01
N SER A 165 -1.88 7.40 -3.85
CA SER A 165 -1.18 6.74 -2.76
C SER A 165 0.19 7.33 -2.48
N ASP A 166 0.61 7.15 -1.23
CA ASP A 166 2.01 7.08 -0.83
C ASP A 166 2.21 5.73 -0.11
N ASP A 167 3.36 5.09 -0.32
CA ASP A 167 3.69 3.74 0.12
C ASP A 167 2.81 2.58 -0.41
N THR A 168 1.48 2.56 -0.28
CA THR A 168 0.66 1.37 -0.66
C THR A 168 -0.41 1.69 -1.70
N LEU A 169 -0.60 0.83 -2.71
CA LEU A 169 -1.66 0.96 -3.71
C LEU A 169 -2.25 -0.40 -4.07
N GLY A 170 -3.57 -0.51 -4.20
CA GLY A 170 -4.23 -1.73 -4.63
C GLY A 170 -4.33 -1.78 -6.15
N ILE A 171 -4.09 -2.96 -6.73
CA ILE A 171 -4.26 -3.22 -8.16
C ILE A 171 -5.22 -4.38 -8.38
N VAL A 172 -6.18 -4.19 -9.28
CA VAL A 172 -7.09 -5.22 -9.78
C VAL A 172 -6.86 -5.40 -11.28
N ARG A 173 -6.91 -6.66 -11.73
CA ARG A 173 -6.96 -6.97 -13.17
C ARG A 173 -8.38 -6.80 -13.69
N GLU A 174 -8.54 -6.03 -14.74
CA GLU A 174 -9.78 -5.93 -15.51
C GLU A 174 -9.63 -6.64 -16.86
N LYS A 175 -10.71 -6.71 -17.65
CA LYS A 175 -10.72 -7.37 -18.96
C LYS A 175 -9.65 -6.79 -19.90
N ASP A 176 -9.53 -5.47 -19.91
CA ASP A 176 -8.72 -4.71 -20.88
C ASP A 176 -7.57 -3.93 -20.22
N GLY A 177 -7.17 -4.27 -18.99
CA GLY A 177 -6.08 -3.58 -18.32
C GLY A 177 -6.03 -3.82 -16.81
N TYR A 178 -5.53 -2.81 -16.10
CA TYR A 178 -5.37 -2.84 -14.65
C TYR A 178 -5.94 -1.58 -14.04
N LYS A 179 -6.71 -1.74 -12.98
CA LYS A 179 -7.31 -0.64 -12.23
C LYS A 179 -6.53 -0.42 -10.94
N THR A 180 -6.29 0.84 -10.62
CA THR A 180 -5.71 1.29 -9.36
C THR A 180 -6.80 1.57 -8.35
N ILE A 181 -6.56 1.17 -7.10
CA ILE A 181 -7.41 1.38 -5.95
C ILE A 181 -6.60 2.17 -4.93
N ALA A 182 -7.01 3.42 -4.69
CA ALA A 182 -6.35 4.33 -3.77
C ALA A 182 -6.36 3.77 -2.34
N SER A 183 -5.27 3.95 -1.60
CA SER A 183 -5.13 3.42 -0.24
C SER A 183 -5.74 4.36 0.79
N TYR A 184 -4.95 5.31 1.30
CA TYR A 184 -5.34 6.27 2.31
C TYR A 184 -4.78 7.68 2.02
N PRO A 185 -5.47 8.75 2.44
CA PRO A 185 -5.19 10.12 2.01
C PRO A 185 -4.07 10.81 2.81
N PHE A 186 -2.99 10.10 3.13
CA PHE A 186 -1.86 10.64 3.89
C PHE A 186 -0.56 10.50 3.12
N HIS A 187 0.26 11.55 3.15
CA HIS A 187 1.56 11.61 2.50
C HIS A 187 2.66 11.85 3.51
N ARG A 188 3.75 11.08 3.41
CA ARG A 188 4.85 11.09 4.37
C ARG A 188 6.18 11.35 3.66
N PRO A 189 6.56 12.63 3.44
CA PRO A 189 7.81 12.99 2.77
C PRO A 189 9.06 12.87 3.66
N TYR A 190 8.92 12.32 4.87
CA TYR A 190 9.97 12.19 5.87
C TYR A 190 9.99 10.78 6.45
N ARG A 191 11.02 10.44 7.24
CA ARG A 191 11.10 9.14 7.90
C ARG A 191 10.83 9.27 9.38
N LYS A 192 9.66 8.80 9.78
CA LYS A 192 9.33 8.56 11.17
C LYS A 192 8.45 7.33 11.24
N ALA A 193 8.90 6.32 11.98
CA ALA A 193 8.12 5.11 12.20
C ALA A 193 6.78 5.47 12.86
N GLU A 194 5.76 4.65 12.59
CA GLU A 194 4.45 4.76 13.22
C GLU A 194 3.71 6.10 13.02
N GLU A 195 4.04 6.83 11.95
CA GLU A 195 3.28 7.99 11.49
C GLU A 195 2.76 7.80 10.07
N LEU A 196 1.54 8.29 9.82
CA LEU A 196 0.92 8.32 8.49
C LEU A 196 1.38 9.51 7.64
N GLY A 197 1.90 10.58 8.27
CA GLY A 197 2.24 11.83 7.59
C GLY A 197 1.10 12.84 7.61
N TYR A 198 1.05 13.70 6.60
CA TYR A 198 0.09 14.80 6.50
C TYR A 198 -1.10 14.43 5.62
N PRO A 199 -2.33 14.88 5.94
CA PRO A 199 -3.49 14.67 5.08
C PRO A 199 -3.34 15.42 3.75
N VAL A 200 -3.64 14.74 2.64
CA VAL A 200 -3.59 15.31 1.29
C VAL A 200 -5.00 15.73 0.87
N LYS A 201 -5.18 17.03 0.58
CA LYS A 201 -6.49 17.56 0.14
C LYS A 201 -6.89 17.09 -1.26
N ASN A 202 -5.95 17.14 -2.20
CA ASN A 202 -6.17 16.70 -3.58
C ASN A 202 -5.89 15.20 -3.70
N PHE A 203 -6.79 14.39 -3.14
CA PHE A 203 -6.70 12.94 -3.12
C PHE A 203 -7.85 12.31 -3.91
N ARG A 204 -7.56 11.31 -4.74
CA ARG A 204 -8.56 10.59 -5.52
C ARG A 204 -8.93 9.28 -4.82
N LEU A 205 -10.20 9.16 -4.45
CA LEU A 205 -10.79 7.94 -3.91
C LEU A 205 -11.25 6.96 -4.99
N GLU A 206 -11.69 7.51 -6.12
CA GLU A 206 -12.21 6.71 -7.23
C GLU A 206 -11.10 5.93 -7.92
N SER A 207 -11.37 4.65 -8.14
CA SER A 207 -10.47 3.78 -8.87
C SER A 207 -10.30 4.20 -10.33
N LYS A 208 -9.08 4.11 -10.87
CA LYS A 208 -8.76 4.55 -12.23
C LYS A 208 -7.75 3.65 -12.93
N SER A 209 -7.81 3.57 -14.26
CA SER A 209 -6.89 2.73 -15.03
C SER A 209 -5.44 3.15 -14.84
N LEU A 210 -4.58 2.16 -14.61
CA LEU A 210 -3.14 2.33 -14.54
C LEU A 210 -2.60 2.62 -15.95
N HIS A 211 -1.82 3.69 -16.08
CA HIS A 211 -1.18 4.06 -17.34
C HIS A 211 0.24 3.51 -17.45
N SER A 212 1.13 3.89 -16.52
CA SER A 212 2.54 3.50 -16.57
C SER A 212 3.20 3.47 -15.19
N ILE A 213 4.37 2.82 -15.13
CA ILE A 213 5.24 2.81 -13.95
C ILE A 213 6.59 3.44 -14.32
N TYR A 214 7.07 4.34 -13.47
CA TYR A 214 8.39 4.94 -13.55
C TYR A 214 9.28 4.35 -12.44
N LEU A 215 10.27 3.55 -12.82
CA LEU A 215 11.33 3.07 -11.95
C LEU A 215 12.38 4.17 -11.81
N LEU A 216 12.49 4.74 -10.60
CA LEU A 216 13.48 5.76 -10.27
C LEU A 216 14.81 5.09 -9.92
N GLU A 217 15.84 5.41 -10.69
CA GLU A 217 17.22 5.00 -10.44
C GLU A 217 18.07 6.23 -10.19
N LYS A 218 18.73 6.26 -9.03
CA LYS A 218 19.64 7.35 -8.67
C LYS A 218 20.89 7.27 -9.51
N ASP A 219 21.40 8.42 -9.89
CA ASP A 219 22.66 8.55 -10.59
C ASP A 219 23.45 9.75 -10.05
N ASP A 220 24.66 9.95 -10.58
CA ASP A 220 25.53 11.07 -10.24
C ASP A 220 24.78 12.41 -10.29
N PRO A 221 25.04 13.35 -9.35
CA PRO A 221 24.41 14.67 -9.35
C PRO A 221 24.54 15.44 -10.68
N ALA A 222 25.57 15.19 -11.48
CA ALA A 222 25.78 15.78 -12.80
C ALA A 222 25.18 14.95 -13.96
N ALA A 223 24.59 13.78 -13.68
CA ALA A 223 23.99 12.92 -14.70
C ALA A 223 22.87 13.65 -15.45
N LYS A 224 22.62 13.25 -16.70
CA LYS A 224 21.48 13.76 -17.46
C LYS A 224 20.23 12.99 -17.07
N VAL A 225 19.11 13.69 -16.92
CA VAL A 225 17.80 13.06 -16.77
C VAL A 225 17.50 12.29 -18.06
N GLY A 226 17.23 11.00 -17.93
CA GLY A 226 16.88 10.10 -19.02
C GLY A 226 15.60 9.34 -18.71
N ILE A 227 14.81 9.02 -19.74
CA ILE A 227 13.66 8.12 -19.65
C ILE A 227 13.77 7.10 -20.77
N GLU A 228 13.79 5.82 -20.42
CA GLU A 228 13.80 4.73 -21.37
C GLU A 228 12.76 3.67 -21.02
N GLU A 229 12.11 3.09 -22.03
CA GLU A 229 11.13 2.02 -21.79
C GLU A 229 11.85 0.70 -21.50
N ILE A 230 11.48 0.07 -20.38
CA ILE A 230 11.97 -1.24 -19.98
C ILE A 230 11.17 -2.32 -20.70
N LYS A 231 11.86 -3.23 -21.38
CA LYS A 231 11.27 -4.31 -22.18
C LYS A 231 11.60 -5.70 -21.63
N GLY A 232 10.87 -6.70 -22.11
CA GLY A 232 11.15 -8.12 -21.83
C GLY A 232 11.12 -8.45 -20.33
N ILE A 233 12.09 -9.26 -19.90
CA ILE A 233 12.13 -9.81 -18.53
C ILE A 233 12.41 -8.75 -17.46
N GLU A 234 13.13 -7.67 -17.79
CA GLU A 234 13.42 -6.59 -16.84
C GLU A 234 12.14 -5.91 -16.38
N LYS A 235 11.19 -5.75 -17.30
CA LYS A 235 9.87 -5.19 -17.03
C LYS A 235 9.13 -5.98 -15.95
N PHE A 236 9.16 -7.31 -16.05
CA PHE A 236 8.60 -8.20 -15.04
C PHE A 236 9.28 -8.04 -13.67
N LYS A 237 10.61 -7.91 -13.64
CA LYS A 237 11.37 -7.73 -12.39
C LYS A 237 10.93 -6.46 -11.65
N VAL A 238 10.61 -5.38 -12.36
CA VAL A 238 10.10 -4.14 -11.75
C VAL A 238 8.74 -4.37 -11.08
N PHE A 239 7.79 -5.01 -11.76
CA PHE A 239 6.50 -5.32 -11.12
C PHE A 239 6.68 -6.22 -9.89
N TYR A 240 7.53 -7.24 -10.01
CA TYR A 240 7.76 -8.15 -8.90
C TYR A 240 8.39 -7.45 -7.69
N SER A 241 9.33 -6.52 -7.91
CA SER A 241 9.97 -5.75 -6.83
C SER A 241 9.07 -4.70 -6.20
N THR A 242 8.00 -4.28 -6.87
CA THR A 242 6.98 -3.39 -6.28
C THR A 242 6.02 -4.11 -5.35
N SER A 243 6.12 -5.42 -5.13
CA SER A 243 5.20 -6.11 -4.21
C SER A 243 5.34 -5.57 -2.79
N PHE A 244 4.22 -5.23 -2.14
CA PHE A 244 4.23 -4.76 -0.75
C PHE A 244 4.68 -5.85 0.23
N VAL A 245 4.16 -7.06 0.05
CA VAL A 245 4.49 -8.21 0.89
C VAL A 245 4.77 -9.43 0.02
N ASN A 246 5.72 -10.27 0.46
CA ASN A 246 6.09 -11.49 -0.24
C ASN A 246 5.76 -12.76 0.54
N PHE A 247 4.50 -13.21 0.45
CA PHE A 247 4.11 -14.55 0.89
C PHE A 247 4.60 -15.62 -0.10
N ASP A 248 5.48 -16.52 0.35
CA ASP A 248 6.07 -17.56 -0.51
C ASP A 248 5.03 -18.50 -1.14
N PHE A 249 3.97 -18.83 -0.41
CA PHE A 249 2.88 -19.68 -0.92
C PHE A 249 2.06 -19.01 -2.03
N MET A 250 2.13 -17.68 -2.18
CA MET A 250 1.46 -16.93 -3.26
C MET A 250 2.37 -16.67 -4.46
N LYS A 251 3.62 -17.15 -4.45
CA LYS A 251 4.63 -16.86 -5.48
C LYS A 251 4.16 -17.17 -6.89
N ARG A 252 3.48 -18.31 -7.09
CA ARG A 252 2.94 -18.70 -8.40
C ARG A 252 1.86 -17.74 -8.88
N GLU A 253 0.85 -17.48 -8.05
CA GLU A 253 -0.25 -16.57 -8.40
C GLU A 253 0.26 -15.15 -8.70
N ARG A 254 1.26 -14.68 -7.93
CA ARG A 254 1.90 -13.38 -8.14
C ARG A 254 2.70 -13.33 -9.44
N PHE A 255 3.45 -14.39 -9.73
CA PHE A 255 4.18 -14.51 -10.99
C PHE A 255 3.23 -14.43 -12.19
N GLU A 256 2.12 -15.18 -12.15
CA GLU A 256 1.10 -15.17 -13.21
C GLU A 256 0.47 -13.77 -13.37
N PHE A 257 0.14 -13.10 -12.26
CA PHE A 257 -0.42 -11.75 -12.26
C PHE A 257 0.54 -10.73 -12.90
N PHE A 258 1.79 -10.67 -12.45
CA PHE A 258 2.75 -9.68 -12.98
C PHE A 258 3.25 -10.02 -14.39
N SER A 259 3.31 -11.30 -14.74
CA SER A 259 3.56 -11.73 -16.12
C SER A 259 2.47 -11.21 -17.07
N ALA A 260 1.20 -11.35 -16.68
CA ALA A 260 0.10 -10.76 -17.43
C ALA A 260 0.19 -9.22 -17.45
N MET A 261 0.47 -8.58 -16.33
CA MET A 261 0.53 -7.11 -16.22
C MET A 261 1.61 -6.50 -17.11
N SER A 262 2.76 -7.16 -17.21
CA SER A 262 3.88 -6.73 -18.06
C SER A 262 3.56 -6.65 -19.55
N LYS A 263 2.49 -7.33 -20.00
CA LYS A 263 2.03 -7.25 -21.39
C LYS A 263 1.19 -6.00 -21.69
N HIS A 264 0.60 -5.38 -20.67
CA HIS A 264 -0.37 -4.29 -20.83
C HIS A 264 0.13 -2.93 -20.35
N ILE A 265 0.97 -2.90 -19.32
CA ILE A 265 1.38 -1.65 -18.65
C ILE A 265 2.81 -1.33 -19.02
N SER A 266 3.10 -0.16 -19.61
CA SER A 266 4.48 0.26 -19.89
C SER A 266 5.23 0.62 -18.62
N VAL A 267 6.52 0.31 -18.61
CA VAL A 267 7.43 0.62 -17.49
C VAL A 267 8.60 1.39 -18.06
N TYR A 268 8.95 2.49 -17.42
CA TYR A 268 10.04 3.37 -17.82
C TYR A 268 11.09 3.42 -16.71
N ARG A 269 12.36 3.31 -17.07
CA ARG A 269 13.47 3.64 -16.19
C ARG A 269 13.70 5.15 -16.27
N VAL A 270 13.83 5.80 -15.14
CA VAL A 270 14.13 7.23 -15.01
C VAL A 270 15.46 7.40 -14.31
N THR A 271 16.42 7.99 -15.00
CA THR A 271 17.69 8.42 -14.41
C THR A 271 17.43 9.70 -13.60
N VAL A 272 17.60 9.61 -12.28
CA VAL A 272 17.39 10.70 -11.33
C VAL A 272 18.76 11.19 -10.85
N PRO A 273 19.23 12.37 -11.30
CA PRO A 273 20.42 12.99 -10.73
C PRO A 273 20.21 13.16 -9.23
N TRP A 274 21.19 12.75 -8.42
CA TRP A 274 21.06 12.80 -6.96
C TRP A 274 21.27 14.21 -6.40
N ASP A 275 20.47 15.15 -6.90
CA ASP A 275 20.44 16.57 -6.55
C ASP A 275 18.98 17.06 -6.51
N MET A 276 18.57 17.57 -5.35
CA MET A 276 17.20 18.05 -5.12
C MET A 276 16.86 19.29 -5.95
N GLU A 277 17.83 20.13 -6.30
CA GLU A 277 17.60 21.32 -7.14
C GLU A 277 17.19 20.94 -8.56
N ARG A 278 17.58 19.74 -9.00
CA ARG A 278 17.32 19.21 -10.34
C ARG A 278 16.05 18.37 -10.43
N LEU A 279 15.29 18.24 -9.34
CA LEU A 279 14.02 17.49 -9.32
C LEU A 279 13.00 18.02 -10.33
N ASN A 280 13.05 19.33 -10.65
CA ASN A 280 12.21 19.93 -11.67
C ASN A 280 12.48 19.39 -13.08
N GLU A 281 13.73 19.02 -13.40
CA GLU A 281 14.09 18.40 -14.68
C GLU A 281 13.45 17.01 -14.80
N VAL A 282 13.53 16.21 -13.75
CA VAL A 282 12.92 14.87 -13.65
C VAL A 282 11.40 14.97 -13.83
N TYR A 283 10.78 15.90 -13.12
CA TYR A 283 9.35 16.20 -13.26
C TYR A 283 8.98 16.51 -14.72
N HIS A 284 9.68 17.45 -15.37
CA HIS A 284 9.36 17.82 -16.74
C HIS A 284 9.58 16.69 -17.76
N ALA A 285 10.60 15.86 -17.56
CA ALA A 285 10.83 14.68 -18.38
C ALA A 285 9.65 13.70 -18.30
N ILE A 286 9.14 13.43 -17.09
CA ILE A 286 7.99 12.54 -16.88
C ILE A 286 6.72 13.16 -17.48
N ILE A 287 6.44 14.44 -17.21
CA ILE A 287 5.27 15.14 -17.80
C ILE A 287 5.29 15.08 -19.33
N LYS A 288 6.46 15.23 -19.95
CA LYS A 288 6.62 15.14 -21.41
C LYS A 288 6.39 13.72 -21.92
N ASN A 289 6.78 12.70 -21.15
CA ASN A 289 6.63 11.30 -21.54
C ASN A 289 5.20 10.76 -21.37
N VAL A 290 4.41 11.29 -20.43
CA VAL A 290 3.01 10.91 -20.23
C VAL A 290 2.07 11.46 -21.33
N LYS A 291 2.46 12.57 -21.95
CA LYS A 291 1.70 13.23 -23.03
C LYS A 291 1.99 12.59 -24.39
#